data_AF-A0A519S4V9-F1
#
_entry.id   AF-A0A519S4V9-F1
#
_cell.length_a   1.000
_cell.length_b   1.000
_cell.length_c   1.000
_cell.angle_alpha   90.00
_cell.angle_beta   90.00
_cell.angle_gamma   90.00
#
_symmetry.space_group_name_H-M   'P 1'
#
loop_
_entity.id
_entity.type
_entity.pdbx_description
1 polymer ?
#
loop_
_entity_poly.entity_id
_entity_poly.type
_entity_poly.pdbx_seq_one_letter_code
_entity_poly.pdbx_strand_id
1 'polypeptide(L)' 'MTWPQAIKQFDGYLRLEKSLSPHSVEAYRRDVRKLHQWLELEQLRAGPVQVTTRLLRDFLAA' A
#
# COMPACT_ATOMS: atom_id res chain seq x y z
N MET A 1 11.37 6.66 -4.32
CA MET A 1 10.04 6.18 -4.73
C MET A 1 8.99 6.82 -3.85
N THR A 2 7.97 7.45 -4.43
CA THR A 2 6.87 8.08 -3.67
C THR A 2 5.68 7.12 -3.51
N TRP A 3 4.81 7.36 -2.54
CA TRP A 3 3.59 6.57 -2.35
C TRP A 3 2.67 6.54 -3.59
N PRO A 4 2.38 7.68 -4.27
CA PRO A 4 1.62 7.65 -5.51
C PRO A 4 2.27 6.81 -6.63
N GLN A 5 3.60 6.88 -6.75
CA GLN A 5 4.34 6.08 -7.73
C GLN A 5 4.25 4.59 -7.43
N ALA A 6 4.48 4.19 -6.18
CA ALA A 6 4.42 2.80 -5.73
C ALA A 6 3.03 2.20 -5.92
N ILE A 7 1.98 2.93 -5.55
CA ILE A 7 0.58 2.49 -5.73
C ILE A 7 0.25 2.29 -7.21
N LYS A 8 0.71 3.20 -8.10
CA LYS A 8 0.49 3.07 -9.55
C LYS A 8 1.20 1.85 -10.14
N GLN A 9 2.45 1.60 -9.72
CA GLN A 9 3.21 0.44 -10.17
C GLN A 9 2.60 -0.87 -9.66
N PHE A 10 2.14 -0.90 -8.40
CA PHE A 10 1.47 -2.06 -7.83
C PHE A 10 0.14 -2.36 -8.52
N ASP A 11 -0.67 -1.33 -8.82
CA ASP A 11 -1.91 -1.47 -9.60
C ASP A 11 -1.62 -2.10 -10.98
N GLY A 12 -0.58 -1.62 -11.69
CA GLY A 12 -0.12 -2.20 -12.95
C GLY A 12 0.31 -3.66 -12.83
N TYR A 13 1.11 -4.00 -11.81
CA TYR A 13 1.51 -5.38 -11.52
C TYR A 13 0.30 -6.29 -11.29
N LEU A 14 -0.67 -5.87 -10.49
CA LEU A 14 -1.87 -6.67 -10.20
C LEU A 14 -2.74 -6.93 -11.45
N ARG A 15 -2.80 -5.96 -12.37
CA ARG A 15 -3.55 -6.09 -13.64
C ARG A 15 -2.82 -6.94 -14.67
N LEU A 16 -1.55 -6.65 -14.91
CA LEU A 16 -0.80 -7.20 -16.05
C LEU A 16 -0.19 -8.56 -15.72
N GLU A 17 0.43 -8.68 -14.54
CA GLU A 17 1.17 -9.88 -14.15
C GLU A 17 0.28 -10.88 -13.41
N LYS A 18 -0.68 -10.38 -12.62
CA LYS A 18 -1.57 -11.22 -11.81
C LYS A 18 -2.96 -11.41 -12.40
N SER A 19 -3.28 -10.72 -13.49
CA SER A 19 -4.58 -10.79 -14.18
C SER A 19 -5.79 -10.64 -13.24
N LEU A 20 -5.65 -9.82 -12.18
CA LEU A 20 -6.71 -9.66 -11.20
C LEU A 20 -7.87 -8.83 -11.77
N SER A 21 -9.08 -9.17 -11.33
CA SER A 21 -10.28 -8.39 -11.69
C SER A 21 -10.15 -6.93 -11.23
N PRO A 22 -10.85 -5.98 -11.90
CA PRO A 22 -10.87 -4.58 -11.47
C PRO A 22 -11.26 -4.38 -10.00
N HIS A 23 -12.22 -5.19 -9.50
CA HIS A 23 -12.64 -5.16 -8.09
C HIS A 23 -11.54 -5.59 -7.14
N SER A 24 -10.81 -6.66 -7.48
CA SER A 24 -9.66 -7.11 -6.69
C SER A 24 -8.57 -6.04 -6.67
N VAL A 25 -8.22 -5.46 -7.82
CA VAL A 25 -7.20 -4.39 -7.90
C VAL A 25 -7.61 -3.18 -7.06
N GLU A 26 -8.87 -2.78 -7.11
CA GLU A 26 -9.38 -1.68 -6.27
C GLU A 26 -9.25 -1.99 -4.78
N ALA A 27 -9.59 -3.20 -4.34
CA ALA A 27 -9.46 -3.62 -2.94
C ALA A 27 -8.01 -3.52 -2.46
N TYR A 28 -7.06 -4.10 -3.19
CA TYR A 28 -5.63 -4.00 -2.86
C TYR A 28 -5.14 -2.55 -2.85
N ARG A 29 -5.53 -1.73 -3.83
CA ARG A 29 -5.19 -0.30 -3.89
C ARG A 29 -5.73 0.46 -2.67
N ARG A 30 -6.96 0.15 -2.25
CA ARG A 30 -7.58 0.74 -1.07
C ARG A 30 -6.80 0.39 0.19
N ASP A 31 -6.40 -0.87 0.35
CA ASP A 31 -5.69 -1.33 1.54
C ASP A 31 -4.29 -0.70 1.65
N VAL A 32 -3.55 -0.59 0.54
CA VAL A 32 -2.26 0.11 0.52
C VAL A 32 -2.42 1.62 0.81
N ARG A 33 -3.50 2.24 0.35
CA ARG A 33 -3.80 3.65 0.70
C ARG A 33 -4.11 3.83 2.18
N LYS A 34 -4.81 2.88 2.80
CA LYS A 34 -5.06 2.92 4.25
C LYS A 34 -3.76 2.84 5.04
N LEU A 35 -2.82 1.97 4.63
CA LEU A 35 -1.49 1.91 5.24
C LEU A 35 -0.77 3.26 5.14
N HIS A 36 -0.78 3.90 3.96
CA HIS A 36 -0.19 5.23 3.80
C HIS A 36 -0.84 6.27 4.72
N GLN A 37 -2.16 6.32 4.78
CA GLN A 37 -2.90 7.24 5.65
C GLN A 37 -2.59 7.01 7.13
N TRP A 38 -2.52 5.74 7.56
CA TRP A 38 -2.15 5.39 8.93
C TRP A 38 -0.73 5.87 9.27
N LEU A 39 0.25 5.69 8.37
CA LEU A 39 1.60 6.21 8.56
C LEU A 39 1.61 7.74 8.69
N GLU A 40 0.79 8.46 7.91
CA GLU A 40 0.64 9.92 8.04
C GLU A 40 0.04 10.32 9.39
N LEU A 41 -1.00 9.60 9.86
CA LEU A 41 -1.65 9.84 11.15
C LEU A 41 -0.71 9.61 12.34
N GLU A 42 0.09 8.54 12.29
CA GLU A 42 1.10 8.22 13.29
C GLU A 42 2.39 9.07 13.15
N GLN A 43 2.43 9.99 12.18
CA GLN A 43 3.59 10.83 11.84
C GLN A 43 4.86 10.02 11.50
N LEU A 44 4.66 8.78 11.04
CA LEU A 44 5.71 7.87 10.62
C LEU A 44 6.08 8.17 9.16
N ARG A 45 7.22 8.83 8.94
CA ARG A 45 7.71 9.22 7.61
C ARG A 45 8.28 8.05 6.77
N ALA A 46 7.75 6.85 6.93
CA ALA A 46 8.18 5.68 6.18
C ALA A 46 7.67 5.76 4.73
N GLY A 47 8.60 5.79 3.77
CA GLY A 47 8.30 5.58 2.37
C GLY A 47 7.98 4.11 2.07
N PRO A 48 7.48 3.79 0.86
CA PRO A 48 7.04 2.43 0.50
C PRO A 48 8.12 1.35 0.68
N VAL A 49 9.39 1.67 0.42
CA VAL A 49 10.52 0.74 0.58
C VAL A 49 11.03 0.63 2.02
N GLN A 50 10.57 1.51 2.91
CA GLN A 50 10.96 1.54 4.32
C GLN A 50 9.92 0.85 5.21
N VAL A 51 8.79 0.41 4.64
CA VAL A 51 7.77 -0.35 5.36
C VAL A 51 8.37 -1.68 5.81
N THR A 52 8.35 -1.91 7.11
CA THR A 52 8.86 -3.15 7.73
C THR A 52 7.69 -4.01 8.22
N THR A 53 7.96 -5.30 8.45
CA THR A 53 6.97 -6.19 9.08
C THR A 53 6.47 -5.66 10.42
N ARG A 54 7.32 -4.95 11.18
CA ARG A 54 6.90 -4.29 12.42
C ARG A 54 5.81 -3.25 12.15
N LEU A 55 6.06 -2.32 11.23
CA LEU A 55 5.08 -1.30 10.84
C LEU A 55 3.76 -1.92 10.34
N LEU A 56 3.84 -3.03 9.59
CA LEU A 56 2.64 -3.74 9.13
C LEU A 56 1.85 -4.36 10.29
N ARG A 57 2.53 -4.90 11.32
CA ARG A 57 1.86 -5.43 12.51
C ARG A 57 1.21 -4.33 13.33
N ASP A 58 1.91 -3.21 13.49
CA ASP A 58 1.39 -2.04 14.22
C ASP A 58 0.14 -1.49 13.51
N PHE A 59 0.15 -1.39 12.17
CA PHE A 59 -1.02 -1.00 11.37
C PHE A 59 -2.22 -1.94 11.55
N LEU A 60 -2.00 -3.25 11.67
CA LEU A 60 -3.07 -4.23 11.84
C LEU A 60 -3.63 -4.28 13.27
N ALA A 61 -2.90 -3.73 14.24
CA ALA A 61 -3.29 -3.68 15.65
C ALA A 61 -3.98 -2.36 16.04
N ALA A 62 -3.93 -1.35 15.18
CA ALA A 62 -4.59 -0.04 15.35
C ALA A 62 -6.08 -0.10 15.01
#